data_AF-K0JP63-F1
#
_entry.id   AF-K0JP63-F1
#
_cell.length_a   1.000
_cell.length_b   1.000
_cell.length_c   1.000
_cell.angle_alpha   90.00
_cell.angle_beta   90.00
_cell.angle_gamma   90.00
#
_symmetry.space_group_name_H-M   'P 1'
#
loop_
_entity.id
_entity.type
_entity.pdbx_description
1 polymer ?
#
loop_
_entity_poly.entity_id
_entity_poly.type
_entity_poly.pdbx_seq_one_letter_code
_entity_poly.pdbx_strand_id
1 'polypeptide(L)'
;MSSVVAVVLLLVAGFAAFAGISWWQRSSPETPAFARHRPSVPNAELLVDRNAGFFTDRGFLFRKRHFFVATGCPPVRIADYPSLDVRRREQPVRIARVGLRSWWWFEEGFYRESAGYRDDAVRQLVRDQERREQAKRDRERLMSDVDANLRKRDQG
;
A
#
# COMPACT_ATOMS: atom_id res chain seq x y z
N MET A 1 -4.28 -55.27 16.00
CA MET A 1 -5.26 -54.39 15.31
C MET A 1 -5.35 -53.01 15.96
N SER A 2 -5.31 -52.92 17.30
CA SER A 2 -5.43 -51.67 18.07
C SER A 2 -4.39 -50.58 17.72
N SER A 3 -3.13 -50.96 17.50
CA SER A 3 -2.06 -49.99 17.19
C SER A 3 -2.18 -49.38 15.78
N VAL A 4 -2.65 -50.14 14.80
CA VAL A 4 -2.86 -49.64 13.42
C VAL A 4 -4.01 -48.63 13.41
N VAL A 5 -5.09 -48.92 14.13
CA VAL A 5 -6.23 -48.01 14.29
C VAL A 5 -5.80 -46.71 14.99
N ALA A 6 -4.96 -46.80 16.02
CA ALA A 6 -4.45 -45.61 16.72
C ALA A 6 -3.56 -44.73 15.82
N VAL A 7 -2.69 -45.33 15.01
CA VAL A 7 -1.85 -44.59 14.05
C VAL A 7 -2.70 -43.92 12.97
N VAL A 8 -3.70 -44.62 12.43
CA VAL A 8 -4.61 -44.07 11.43
C VAL A 8 -5.41 -42.89 12.01
N LEU A 9 -5.93 -43.02 13.23
CA LEU A 9 -6.66 -41.92 13.90
C LEU A 9 -5.77 -40.70 14.14
N LEU A 10 -4.51 -40.88 14.53
CA LEU A 10 -3.55 -39.77 14.68
C LEU A 10 -3.26 -39.07 13.35
N LEU A 11 -3.10 -39.82 12.26
CA LEU A 11 -2.87 -39.25 10.94
C LEU A 11 -4.08 -38.46 10.43
N VAL A 12 -5.29 -38.98 10.63
CA VAL A 12 -6.53 -38.29 10.25
C VAL A 12 -6.73 -37.03 11.08
N ALA A 13 -6.50 -37.08 12.40
CA ALA A 13 -6.58 -35.91 13.27
C ALA A 13 -5.53 -34.84 12.89
N GLY A 14 -4.30 -35.26 12.60
CA GLY A 14 -3.24 -34.37 12.13
C GLY A 14 -3.56 -33.72 10.79
N PHE A 15 -4.12 -34.48 9.84
CA PHE A 15 -4.55 -33.97 8.56
C PHE A 15 -5.73 -33.00 8.69
N ALA A 16 -6.73 -33.31 9.50
CA ALA A 16 -7.87 -32.43 9.75
C ALA A 16 -7.45 -31.13 10.44
N ALA A 17 -6.54 -31.20 11.42
CA ALA A 17 -5.96 -30.02 12.05
C ALA A 17 -5.17 -29.19 11.04
N PHE A 18 -4.35 -29.82 10.20
CA PHE A 18 -3.60 -29.12 9.16
C PHE A 18 -4.52 -28.44 8.14
N ALA A 19 -5.57 -29.12 7.68
CA ALA A 19 -6.56 -28.57 6.76
C ALA A 19 -7.35 -27.41 7.39
N GLY A 20 -7.77 -27.55 8.64
CA GLY A 20 -8.47 -26.49 9.39
C GLY A 20 -7.60 -25.25 9.58
N ILE A 21 -6.33 -25.44 9.97
CA ILE A 21 -5.36 -24.35 10.11
C ILE A 21 -5.07 -23.72 8.75
N SER A 22 -4.91 -24.51 7.69
CA SER A 22 -4.72 -23.99 6.32
C SER A 22 -5.93 -23.22 5.79
N TRP A 23 -7.15 -23.59 6.18
CA TRP A 23 -8.36 -22.84 5.83
C TRP A 23 -8.45 -21.55 6.64
N TRP A 24 -8.22 -21.60 7.96
CA TRP A 24 -8.23 -20.41 8.80
C TRP A 24 -7.14 -19.40 8.40
N GLN A 25 -6.04 -19.88 7.84
CA GLN A 25 -5.01 -19.07 7.18
C GLN A 25 -5.46 -18.37 5.88
N ARG A 26 -6.59 -18.77 5.28
CA ARG A 26 -7.17 -18.16 4.08
C ARG A 26 -8.15 -17.04 4.43
N SER A 27 -8.54 -16.92 5.71
CA SER A 27 -9.37 -15.83 6.20
C SER A 27 -8.64 -14.51 5.98
N SER A 28 -9.20 -13.65 5.14
CA SER A 28 -8.67 -12.30 4.98
C SER A 28 -8.82 -11.55 6.30
N PRO A 29 -7.84 -10.70 6.66
CA PRO A 29 -7.98 -9.80 7.79
C PRO A 29 -9.22 -8.91 7.62
N GLU A 30 -9.82 -8.48 8.73
CA GLU A 30 -10.98 -7.59 8.70
C GLU A 30 -10.69 -6.36 7.86
N THR A 31 -11.58 -6.07 6.91
CA THR A 31 -11.42 -4.93 6.00
C THR A 31 -11.82 -3.65 6.73
N PRO A 32 -10.88 -2.72 7.00
CA PRO A 32 -11.22 -1.48 7.68
C PRO A 32 -12.18 -0.64 6.81
N ALA A 33 -12.98 0.23 7.44
CA ALA A 33 -14.05 0.95 6.76
C ALA A 33 -13.56 1.78 5.56
N PHE A 34 -12.36 2.37 5.65
CA PHE A 34 -11.75 3.15 4.55
C PHE A 34 -11.29 2.29 3.36
N ALA A 35 -11.04 0.99 3.59
CA ALA A 35 -10.58 0.04 2.60
C ALA A 35 -11.73 -0.66 1.87
N ARG A 36 -12.98 -0.50 2.36
CA ARG A 36 -14.15 -1.05 1.72
C ARG A 36 -14.29 -0.51 0.30
N HIS A 37 -14.64 -1.41 -0.62
CA HIS A 37 -14.82 -1.04 -2.01
C HIS A 37 -15.83 0.11 -2.13
N ARG A 38 -15.45 1.14 -2.87
CA ARG A 38 -16.28 2.32 -3.12
C ARG A 38 -16.31 2.57 -4.62
N PRO A 39 -17.49 2.80 -5.22
CA PRO A 39 -17.57 3.14 -6.63
C PRO A 39 -16.66 4.33 -6.93
N SER A 40 -15.96 4.24 -8.06
CA SER A 40 -15.08 5.29 -8.55
C SER A 40 -15.51 5.71 -9.93
N VAL A 41 -15.50 7.01 -10.15
CA VAL A 41 -15.46 7.58 -11.49
C VAL A 41 -14.01 7.52 -11.97
N PRO A 42 -13.74 7.27 -13.26
CA PRO A 42 -12.40 7.45 -13.83
C PRO A 42 -11.94 8.89 -13.62
N ASN A 43 -10.77 9.05 -13.00
CA ASN A 43 -10.03 10.29 -12.90
C ASN A 43 -8.63 10.08 -13.51
N ALA A 44 -8.22 11.05 -14.34
CA ALA A 44 -6.88 11.14 -14.92
C ALA A 44 -5.84 11.61 -13.89
N GLU A 45 -6.22 12.09 -12.72
CA GLU A 45 -5.23 12.53 -11.74
C GLU A 45 -4.61 11.36 -10.98
N LEU A 46 -3.29 11.43 -10.80
CA LEU A 46 -2.56 10.61 -9.85
C LEU A 46 -2.71 11.22 -8.46
N LEU A 47 -3.35 10.50 -7.55
CA LEU A 47 -3.64 10.98 -6.19
C LEU A 47 -2.77 10.27 -5.17
N VAL A 48 -2.20 11.02 -4.22
CA VAL A 48 -1.48 10.44 -3.07
C VAL A 48 -2.49 9.79 -2.12
N ASP A 49 -2.30 8.51 -1.79
CA ASP A 49 -3.13 7.77 -0.84
C ASP A 49 -2.43 7.68 0.53
N ARG A 50 -2.77 8.61 1.42
CA ARG A 50 -2.16 8.69 2.77
C ARG A 50 -2.57 7.54 3.70
N ASN A 51 -3.66 6.83 3.38
CA ASN A 51 -4.11 5.68 4.16
C ASN A 51 -3.54 4.36 3.61
N ALA A 52 -2.81 4.42 2.50
CA ALA A 52 -2.21 3.24 1.91
C ALA A 52 -0.98 2.81 2.70
N GLY A 53 -0.84 1.50 2.87
CA GLY A 53 0.30 0.95 3.59
C GLY A 53 0.31 -0.57 3.57
N PHE A 54 1.42 -1.10 4.07
CA PHE A 54 1.57 -2.52 4.32
C PHE A 54 1.42 -2.79 5.80
N PHE A 55 0.74 -3.88 6.12
CA PHE A 55 0.74 -4.44 7.45
C PHE A 55 1.19 -5.89 7.39
N THR A 56 1.82 -6.33 8.48
CA THR A 56 2.30 -7.69 8.61
C THR A 56 1.35 -8.46 9.52
N ASP A 57 0.87 -9.59 9.03
CA ASP A 57 0.15 -10.57 9.84
C ASP A 57 1.07 -11.77 10.13
N ARG A 58 1.01 -12.29 11.36
CA ARG A 58 1.78 -13.46 11.78
C ARG A 58 1.02 -14.71 11.39
N GLY A 59 1.40 -15.30 10.26
CA GLY A 59 0.83 -16.58 9.82
C GLY A 59 1.29 -17.76 10.68
N PHE A 60 0.69 -18.92 10.41
CA PHE A 60 1.12 -20.22 10.94
C PHE A 60 2.59 -20.50 10.63
N LEU A 61 3.30 -21.14 11.58
CA LEU A 61 4.75 -21.43 11.51
C LEU A 61 5.64 -20.18 11.38
N PHE A 62 5.27 -19.06 12.02
CA PHE A 62 6.07 -17.81 12.05
C PHE A 62 6.35 -17.18 10.67
N ARG A 63 5.67 -17.62 9.61
CA ARG A 63 5.79 -17.01 8.29
C ARG A 63 5.07 -15.67 8.29
N LYS A 64 5.86 -14.58 8.15
CA LYS A 64 5.34 -13.22 7.98
C LYS A 64 4.56 -13.12 6.68
N ARG A 65 3.34 -12.59 6.77
CA ARG A 65 2.48 -12.32 5.61
C ARG A 65 2.33 -10.83 5.47
N HIS A 66 2.61 -10.32 4.28
CA HIS A 66 2.47 -8.90 3.99
C HIS A 66 1.13 -8.70 3.28
N PHE A 67 0.35 -7.76 3.77
CA PHE A 67 -0.90 -7.34 3.16
C PHE A 67 -0.81 -5.86 2.84
N PHE A 68 -1.32 -5.50 1.66
CA PHE A 68 -1.49 -4.12 1.25
C PHE A 68 -2.94 -3.71 1.50
N VAL A 69 -3.13 -2.54 2.11
CA VAL A 69 -4.43 -1.91 2.29
C VAL A 69 -4.35 -0.48 1.85
N ALA A 70 -5.43 0.03 1.25
CA ALA A 70 -5.48 1.41 0.77
C ALA A 70 -6.92 1.90 0.68
N THR A 71 -7.12 3.19 0.38
CA THR A 71 -8.46 3.78 0.32
C THR A 71 -9.28 3.19 -0.81
N GLY A 72 -10.29 2.38 -0.47
CA GLY A 72 -11.11 1.64 -1.42
C GLY A 72 -10.46 0.37 -1.99
N CYS A 73 -9.37 -0.09 -1.40
CA CYS A 73 -8.70 -1.36 -1.70
C CYS A 73 -8.80 -2.28 -0.47
N PRO A 74 -9.61 -3.36 -0.52
CA PRO A 74 -9.61 -4.34 0.56
C PRO A 74 -8.23 -5.00 0.67
N PRO A 75 -7.86 -5.56 1.84
CA PRO A 75 -6.54 -6.14 2.06
C PRO A 75 -6.15 -7.15 0.97
N VAL A 76 -5.09 -6.84 0.22
CA VAL A 76 -4.53 -7.72 -0.82
C VAL A 76 -3.25 -8.35 -0.30
N ARG A 77 -3.15 -9.66 -0.40
CA ARG A 77 -1.94 -10.40 0.00
C ARG A 77 -0.80 -10.15 -0.99
N ILE A 78 0.37 -9.82 -0.45
CA ILE A 78 1.59 -9.58 -1.22
C ILE A 78 2.54 -10.75 -0.99
N ALA A 79 2.80 -11.51 -2.04
CA ALA A 79 3.63 -12.71 -1.97
C ALA A 79 5.13 -12.38 -1.84
N ASP A 80 5.59 -11.35 -2.56
CA ASP A 80 7.01 -11.04 -2.70
C ASP A 80 7.29 -9.58 -2.30
N TYR A 81 7.00 -9.24 -1.05
CA TYR A 81 7.24 -7.92 -0.50
C TYR A 81 8.71 -7.46 -0.60
N PRO A 82 9.72 -8.30 -0.29
CA PRO A 82 11.12 -7.86 -0.34
C PRO A 82 11.55 -7.39 -1.74
N SER A 83 11.14 -8.08 -2.80
CA SER A 83 11.51 -7.67 -4.15
C SER A 83 10.78 -6.41 -4.61
N LEU A 84 9.56 -6.17 -4.12
CA LEU A 84 8.82 -4.93 -4.36
C LEU A 84 9.48 -3.75 -3.64
N ASP A 85 9.96 -3.95 -2.42
CA ASP A 85 10.65 -2.93 -1.61
C ASP A 85 11.99 -2.48 -2.24
N VAL A 86 12.68 -3.37 -2.94
CA VAL A 86 13.86 -3.00 -3.72
C VAL A 86 13.44 -2.27 -5.00
N ARG A 87 12.51 -2.81 -5.77
CA ARG A 87 12.09 -2.27 -7.07
C ARG A 87 11.46 -0.88 -6.98
N ARG A 88 10.74 -0.56 -5.90
CA ARG A 88 10.08 0.76 -5.72
C ARG A 88 11.05 1.94 -5.75
N ARG A 89 12.34 1.70 -5.45
CA ARG A 89 13.37 2.73 -5.42
C ARG A 89 13.81 3.14 -6.81
N GLU A 90 13.71 2.21 -7.76
CA GLU A 90 14.11 2.43 -9.14
C GLU A 90 12.92 2.85 -10.00
N GLN A 91 11.79 2.16 -9.87
CA GLN A 91 10.61 2.37 -10.71
C GLN A 91 9.31 2.24 -9.94
N PRO A 92 8.24 2.95 -10.37
CA PRO A 92 6.92 2.76 -9.78
C PRO A 92 6.46 1.32 -9.95
N VAL A 93 6.07 0.68 -8.85
CA VAL A 93 5.60 -0.70 -8.86
C VAL A 93 4.11 -0.75 -8.58
N ARG A 94 3.37 -1.47 -9.43
CA ARG A 94 1.95 -1.69 -9.22
C ARG A 94 1.74 -2.73 -8.13
N ILE A 95 1.10 -2.32 -7.04
CA ILE A 95 0.87 -3.17 -5.87
C ILE A 95 -0.42 -3.98 -6.03
N ALA A 96 -1.49 -3.28 -6.43
CA ALA A 96 -2.83 -3.84 -6.51
C ALA A 96 -3.64 -3.16 -7.60
N ARG A 97 -4.63 -3.88 -8.12
CA ARG A 97 -5.66 -3.37 -9.02
C ARG A 97 -7.02 -3.86 -8.53
N VAL A 98 -7.95 -2.94 -8.32
CA VAL A 98 -9.33 -3.26 -7.90
C VAL A 98 -10.28 -2.46 -8.77
N GLY A 99 -10.96 -3.16 -9.68
CA GLY A 99 -11.79 -2.54 -10.71
C GLY A 99 -10.97 -1.62 -11.61
N LEU A 100 -11.38 -0.35 -11.67
CA LEU A 100 -10.72 0.70 -12.45
C LEU A 100 -9.53 1.33 -11.74
N ARG A 101 -9.35 1.11 -10.44
CA ARG A 101 -8.29 1.73 -9.66
C ARG A 101 -7.05 0.85 -9.61
N SER A 102 -5.88 1.45 -9.81
CA SER A 102 -4.60 0.83 -9.51
C SER A 102 -3.88 1.61 -8.42
N TRP A 103 -3.14 0.88 -7.58
CA TRP A 103 -2.27 1.45 -6.58
C TRP A 103 -0.81 1.20 -6.95
N TRP A 104 -0.03 2.25 -6.84
CA TRP A 104 1.38 2.30 -7.18
C TRP A 104 2.20 2.64 -5.94
N TRP A 105 3.31 1.92 -5.77
CA TRP A 105 4.34 2.23 -4.80
C TRP A 105 5.52 2.85 -5.53
N PHE A 106 5.93 4.04 -5.14
CA PHE A 106 7.16 4.62 -5.67
C PHE A 106 7.84 5.41 -4.57
N GLU A 107 9.13 5.16 -4.38
CA GLU A 107 9.91 5.73 -3.28
C GLU A 107 9.22 5.51 -1.93
N GLU A 108 8.90 6.58 -1.21
CA GLU A 108 8.22 6.55 0.10
C GLU A 108 6.70 6.73 -0.01
N GLY A 109 6.18 7.03 -1.21
CA GLY A 109 4.79 7.40 -1.44
C GLY A 109 3.93 6.28 -2.00
N PHE A 110 2.65 6.33 -1.67
CA PHE A 110 1.61 5.51 -2.29
C PHE A 110 0.71 6.38 -3.14
N TYR A 111 0.47 5.92 -4.36
CA TYR A 111 -0.30 6.67 -5.34
C TYR A 111 -1.44 5.81 -5.87
N ARG A 112 -2.56 6.45 -6.15
CA ARG A 112 -3.75 5.83 -6.70
C ARG A 112 -4.10 6.50 -8.02
N GLU A 113 -4.42 5.68 -9.01
CA GLU A 113 -4.85 6.13 -10.34
C GLU A 113 -6.07 5.33 -10.81
N SER A 114 -6.79 5.88 -11.77
CA SER A 114 -7.95 5.23 -12.40
C SER A 114 -8.03 5.38 -13.92
N ALA A 115 -6.92 5.82 -14.55
CA ALA A 115 -6.81 6.10 -15.97
C ALA A 115 -5.99 5.03 -16.74
N GLY A 116 -5.43 4.05 -16.04
CA GLY A 116 -4.63 2.97 -16.62
C GLY A 116 -3.20 3.38 -16.95
N TYR A 117 -2.59 4.23 -16.11
CA TYR A 117 -1.22 4.68 -16.35
C TYR A 117 -0.20 3.55 -16.39
N ARG A 118 0.86 3.77 -17.17
CA ARG A 118 2.07 2.94 -17.17
C ARG A 118 3.04 3.45 -16.11
N ASP A 119 3.99 2.60 -15.76
CA ASP A 119 5.11 2.90 -14.85
C ASP A 119 5.83 4.21 -15.17
N ASP A 120 6.24 4.43 -16.43
CA ASP A 120 6.94 5.67 -16.82
C ASP A 120 6.07 6.92 -16.63
N ALA A 121 4.78 6.82 -16.96
CA ALA A 121 3.83 7.92 -16.81
C ALA A 121 3.61 8.26 -15.32
N VAL A 122 3.50 7.23 -14.46
CA VAL A 122 3.42 7.44 -13.01
C VAL A 122 4.67 8.15 -12.49
N ARG A 123 5.87 7.72 -12.93
CA ARG A 123 7.12 8.37 -12.52
C ARG A 123 7.14 9.85 -12.90
N GLN A 124 6.77 10.19 -14.13
CA GLN A 124 6.72 11.58 -14.61
C GLN A 124 5.74 12.42 -13.79
N LEU A 125 4.53 11.91 -13.54
CA LEU A 125 3.52 12.61 -12.76
C LEU A 125 3.95 12.85 -11.32
N VAL A 126 4.62 11.89 -10.68
CA VAL A 126 5.15 12.08 -9.32
C VAL A 126 6.21 13.19 -9.31
N ARG A 127 7.17 13.17 -10.23
CA ARG A 127 8.19 14.23 -10.32
C ARG A 127 7.60 15.59 -10.62
N ASP A 128 6.55 15.66 -11.42
CA ASP A 128 5.84 16.90 -11.71
C ASP A 128 5.14 17.45 -10.46
N GLN A 129 4.52 16.59 -9.66
CA GLN A 129 3.91 16.97 -8.38
C GLN A 129 4.96 17.49 -7.39
N GLU A 130 6.08 16.79 -7.24
CA GLU A 130 7.20 17.21 -6.37
C GLU A 130 7.74 18.58 -6.77
N ARG A 131 7.98 18.81 -8.08
CA ARG A 131 8.44 20.11 -8.58
C ARG A 131 7.46 21.23 -8.26
N ARG A 132 6.16 20.97 -8.40
CA ARG A 132 5.10 21.96 -8.07
C ARG A 132 5.04 22.24 -6.58
N GLU A 133 5.16 21.22 -5.74
CA GLU A 133 5.21 21.40 -4.30
C GLU A 133 6.44 22.18 -3.86
N GLN A 134 7.60 21.89 -4.43
CA GLN A 134 8.83 22.61 -4.12
C GLN A 134 8.74 24.08 -4.54
N ALA A 135 8.28 24.36 -5.76
CA ALA A 135 8.07 25.73 -6.23
C ALA A 135 7.08 26.50 -5.33
N LYS A 136 6.06 25.82 -4.80
CA LYS A 136 5.12 26.42 -3.85
C LYS A 136 5.80 26.76 -2.52
N ARG A 137 6.58 25.84 -1.95
CA ARG A 137 7.31 26.07 -0.69
C ARG A 137 8.35 27.19 -0.83
N ASP A 138 9.06 27.23 -1.95
CA ASP A 138 10.04 28.28 -2.23
C ASP A 138 9.37 29.66 -2.34
N ARG A 139 8.20 29.73 -2.99
CA ARG A 139 7.41 30.96 -3.05
C ARG A 139 6.94 31.43 -1.67
N GLU A 140 6.44 30.51 -0.84
CA GLU A 140 6.00 30.82 0.53
C GLU A 140 7.17 31.36 1.37
N ARG A 141 8.36 30.74 1.23
CA ARG A 141 9.57 31.20 1.91
C ARG A 141 9.98 32.60 1.48
N LEU A 142 10.00 32.87 0.16
CA LEU A 142 10.33 34.20 -0.37
C LEU A 142 9.36 35.27 0.13
N MET A 143 8.06 34.98 0.18
CA MET A 143 7.07 35.91 0.73
C MET A 143 7.29 36.20 2.21
N SER A 144 7.57 35.17 3.01
CA SER A 144 7.89 35.33 4.43
C SER A 144 9.15 36.18 4.67
N ASP A 145 10.20 35.98 3.85
CA ASP A 145 11.45 36.74 3.96
C ASP A 145 11.25 38.22 3.58
N VAL A 146 10.40 38.50 2.58
CA VAL A 146 10.03 39.88 2.21
C VAL A 146 9.26 40.56 3.35
N ASP A 147 8.26 39.88 3.93
CA ASP A 147 7.47 40.42 5.04
C ASP A 147 8.33 40.70 6.29
N ALA A 148 9.27 39.80 6.60
CA ALA A 148 10.20 39.99 7.72
C ALA A 148 11.11 41.21 7.52
N ASN A 149 11.60 41.42 6.29
CA ASN A 149 12.45 42.56 5.96
C ASN A 149 11.69 43.90 6.02
N LEU A 150 10.43 43.94 5.59
CA LEU A 150 9.58 45.13 5.69
C LEU A 150 9.36 45.53 7.15
N ARG A 151 8.98 44.57 8.01
CA ARG A 151 8.79 44.82 9.45
C ARG A 151 10.05 45.35 10.14
N LYS A 152 11.24 44.88 9.74
CA LYS A 152 12.51 45.35 10.29
C LYS A 152 12.83 46.80 9.90
N ARG A 153 12.38 47.24 8.71
CA ARG A 153 12.54 48.64 8.25
C ARG A 153 11.61 49.61 8.97
N ASP A 154 10.39 49.17 9.32
CA ASP A 154 9.42 50.02 10.02
C ASP A 154 9.74 50.22 11.51
N GLN A 155 10.65 49.43 12.08
CA GLN A 155 11.05 49.47 13.51
C GLN A 155 12.41 50.15 13.77
N GLY A 156 13.12 50.58 12.72
CA GLY A 156 14.39 51.30 12.81
C GLY A 156 14.26 52.73 12.34
#